data_AF-A0A1G3AL72-F1
#
_entry.id   AF-A0A1G3AL72-F1
#
_cell.length_a   1.000
_cell.length_b   1.000
_cell.length_c   1.000
_cell.angle_alpha   90.00
_cell.angle_beta   90.00
_cell.angle_gamma   90.00
#
_symmetry.space_group_name_H-M   'P 1'
#
loop_
_entity.id
_entity.type
_entity.pdbx_description
1 polymer ?
#
loop_
_entity_poly.entity_id
_entity_poly.type
_entity_poly.pdbx_seq_one_letter_code
_entity_poly.pdbx_strand_id
1 'polypeptide(L)'
;MKLRIHPMGAALARCQLNTLDKQTEMERQQNHSLNSRFCQLPGIYEQAAGPGVKRVYWASNHLFIDAAEAGMSRDTVVKALKAEGVSIRNFGYTVSHRDVVYREPQWWHHPPVIPDRFAGKVWAHRAELGRV
;
A
#
# COMPACT_ATOMS: atom_id res chain seq x y z
N MET A 1 -10.47 -19.12 -24.16
CA MET A 1 -10.78 -17.91 -23.36
C MET A 1 -10.80 -16.70 -24.29
N LYS A 2 -11.80 -15.80 -24.19
CA LYS A 2 -11.89 -14.59 -25.03
C LYS A 2 -11.42 -13.38 -24.22
N LEU A 3 -10.24 -12.85 -24.55
CA LEU A 3 -9.54 -11.82 -23.77
C LEU A 3 -9.63 -10.40 -24.38
N ARG A 4 -10.50 -10.20 -25.38
CA ARG A 4 -10.67 -8.88 -26.00
C ARG A 4 -11.47 -7.96 -25.07
N ILE A 5 -11.05 -6.70 -24.97
CA ILE A 5 -11.77 -5.68 -24.22
C ILE A 5 -13.21 -5.55 -24.74
N HIS A 6 -14.17 -5.46 -23.83
CA HIS A 6 -15.57 -5.21 -24.17
C HIS A 6 -15.73 -3.74 -24.61
N PRO A 7 -16.48 -3.44 -25.70
CA PRO A 7 -16.65 -2.06 -26.18
C PRO A 7 -17.15 -1.08 -25.11
N MET A 8 -18.07 -1.50 -24.23
CA MET A 8 -18.51 -0.68 -23.10
C MET A 8 -17.38 -0.38 -22.11
N GLY A 9 -16.51 -1.35 -21.82
CA GLY A 9 -15.34 -1.15 -20.96
C GLY A 9 -14.37 -0.13 -21.55
N ALA A 10 -14.16 -0.17 -22.87
CA ALA A 10 -13.34 0.80 -23.57
C ALA A 10 -13.93 2.23 -23.54
N ALA A 11 -15.25 2.35 -23.71
CA ALA A 11 -15.93 3.66 -23.63
C ALA A 11 -15.85 4.27 -22.22
N LEU A 12 -16.05 3.47 -21.16
CA LEU A 12 -15.88 3.93 -19.78
C LEU A 12 -14.44 4.36 -19.48
N ALA A 13 -13.46 3.56 -19.89
CA ALA A 13 -12.05 3.89 -19.71
C ALA A 13 -11.69 5.20 -20.42
N ARG A 14 -12.20 5.44 -21.63
CA ARG A 14 -11.99 6.70 -22.35
C ARG A 14 -12.53 7.91 -21.59
N CYS A 15 -13.72 7.79 -20.99
CA CYS A 15 -14.28 8.88 -20.18
C CYS A 15 -13.44 9.16 -18.93
N GLN A 16 -12.95 8.11 -18.25
CA GLN A 16 -12.11 8.26 -17.06
C GLN A 16 -10.72 8.83 -17.37
N LEU A 17 -10.12 8.41 -18.50
CA LEU A 17 -8.80 8.87 -18.93
C LEU A 17 -8.74 10.39 -19.13
N ASN A 18 -9.82 11.02 -19.58
CA ASN A 18 -9.89 12.46 -19.79
C ASN A 18 -9.66 13.29 -18.51
N THR A 19 -9.87 12.70 -17.33
CA THR A 19 -9.73 13.40 -16.03
C THR A 19 -8.62 12.85 -15.14
N LEU A 20 -7.92 11.82 -15.60
CA LEU A 20 -6.99 11.05 -14.76
C LEU A 20 -5.85 11.91 -14.20
N ASP A 21 -5.21 12.74 -15.03
CA ASP A 21 -4.10 13.60 -14.59
C ASP A 21 -4.54 14.61 -13.53
N LYS A 22 -5.71 15.23 -13.73
CA LYS A 22 -6.29 16.20 -12.78
C LYS A 22 -6.62 15.53 -11.45
N GLN A 23 -7.24 14.35 -11.48
CA GLN A 23 -7.58 13.60 -10.27
C GLN A 23 -6.33 13.17 -9.51
N THR A 24 -5.35 12.62 -10.21
CA THR A 24 -4.07 12.19 -9.64
C THR A 24 -3.34 13.35 -8.95
N GLU A 25 -3.30 14.52 -9.59
CA GLU A 25 -2.63 15.69 -9.03
C GLU A 25 -3.39 16.26 -7.82
N MET A 26 -4.72 16.28 -7.86
CA MET A 26 -5.56 16.68 -6.73
C MET A 26 -5.35 15.77 -5.52
N GLU A 27 -5.37 14.45 -5.72
CA GLU A 27 -5.09 13.47 -4.66
C GLU A 27 -3.68 13.64 -4.08
N ARG A 28 -2.69 13.89 -4.94
CA ARG A 28 -1.30 14.11 -4.52
C ARG A 28 -1.17 15.35 -3.64
N GLN A 29 -1.84 16.44 -4.00
CA GLN A 29 -1.83 17.68 -3.21
C GLN A 29 -2.50 17.50 -1.85
N GLN A 30 -3.67 16.84 -1.82
CA GLN A 30 -4.37 16.54 -0.57
C GLN A 30 -3.53 15.65 0.35
N ASN A 31 -2.96 14.58 -0.18
CA ASN A 31 -2.12 13.67 0.58
C ASN A 31 -0.83 14.34 1.05
N HIS A 32 -0.20 15.18 0.23
CA HIS A 32 0.96 15.95 0.65
C HIS A 32 0.63 16.89 1.81
N SER A 33 -0.50 17.62 1.71
CA SER A 33 -0.96 18.51 2.80
C SER A 33 -1.18 17.73 4.09
N LEU A 34 -1.81 16.56 4.05
CA LEU A 34 -2.02 15.71 5.22
C LEU A 34 -0.69 15.16 5.77
N ASN A 35 0.13 14.55 4.92
CA ASN A 35 1.37 13.90 5.32
C ASN A 35 2.39 14.89 5.86
N SER A 36 2.44 16.12 5.34
CA SER A 36 3.33 17.17 5.83
C SER A 36 3.09 17.53 7.30
N ARG A 37 1.87 17.26 7.82
CA ARG A 37 1.50 17.45 9.23
C ARG A 37 1.69 16.18 10.02
N PHE A 38 1.23 15.04 9.49
CA PHE A 38 1.36 13.76 10.18
C PHE A 38 2.80 13.34 10.40
N CYS A 39 3.70 13.58 9.43
CA CYS A 39 5.11 13.23 9.55
C CYS A 39 5.89 14.17 10.49
N GLN A 40 5.24 15.17 11.11
CA GLN A 40 5.82 15.92 12.23
C GLN A 40 5.67 15.19 13.56
N LEU A 41 4.78 14.19 13.63
CA LEU A 41 4.58 13.37 14.82
C LEU A 41 5.65 12.27 14.89
N PRO A 42 6.21 11.99 16.08
CA PRO A 42 7.24 10.96 16.23
C PRO A 42 6.68 9.59 15.86
N GLY A 43 7.49 8.80 15.14
CA GLY A 43 7.12 7.46 14.72
C GLY A 43 6.12 7.39 13.56
N ILE A 44 5.73 8.50 12.92
CA ILE A 44 4.84 8.49 11.75
C ILE A 44 5.61 8.88 10.49
N TYR A 45 5.60 8.00 9.49
CA TYR A 45 6.39 8.18 8.27
C TYR A 45 5.54 7.93 7.02
N GLU A 46 5.75 8.73 5.97
CA GLU A 46 5.17 8.46 4.66
C GLU A 46 6.09 7.60 3.79
N GLN A 47 5.53 6.99 2.75
CA GLN A 47 6.33 6.30 1.74
C GLN A 47 6.96 7.32 0.79
N ALA A 48 8.27 7.55 0.92
CA ALA A 48 9.03 8.43 0.06
C ALA A 48 9.00 7.97 -1.42
N ALA A 49 8.75 8.91 -2.33
CA ALA A 49 8.92 8.69 -3.75
C ALA A 49 10.41 8.82 -4.12
N GLY A 50 10.86 8.03 -5.10
CA GLY A 50 12.20 8.17 -5.66
C GLY A 50 12.40 9.52 -6.37
N PRO A 51 13.65 9.97 -6.58
CA PRO A 51 13.93 11.20 -7.31
C PRO A 51 13.23 11.24 -8.69
N GLY A 52 12.51 12.33 -8.98
CA GLY A 52 11.79 12.50 -10.24
C GLY A 52 10.48 11.70 -10.36
N VAL A 53 10.09 10.91 -9.36
CA VAL A 53 8.89 10.07 -9.40
C VAL A 53 7.71 10.79 -8.75
N LYS A 54 6.58 10.85 -9.45
CA LYS A 54 5.29 11.25 -8.85
C LYS A 54 4.60 10.02 -8.28
N ARG A 55 4.31 10.06 -6.98
CA ARG A 55 3.50 9.04 -6.32
C ARG A 55 2.03 9.20 -6.70
N VAL A 56 1.41 8.09 -7.10
CA VAL A 56 -0.05 7.97 -7.33
C VAL A 56 -0.65 7.19 -6.16
N TYR A 57 -1.82 7.60 -5.69
CA TYR A 57 -2.52 6.99 -4.56
C TYR A 57 -3.73 6.22 -5.06
N TRP A 58 -3.56 4.92 -5.32
CA TRP A 58 -4.59 4.14 -6.00
C TRP A 58 -5.95 4.08 -5.28
N ALA A 59 -5.95 3.82 -3.96
CA ALA A 59 -7.18 3.67 -3.19
C ALA A 59 -7.09 4.27 -1.78
N SER A 60 -5.88 4.48 -1.26
CA SER A 60 -5.66 4.94 0.09
C SER A 60 -4.27 5.54 0.26
N ASN A 61 -4.16 6.43 1.25
CA ASN A 61 -2.89 6.94 1.74
C ASN A 61 -2.35 6.00 2.82
N HIS A 62 -1.16 5.45 2.59
CA HIS A 62 -0.52 4.56 3.55
C HIS A 62 0.61 5.29 4.27
N LEU A 63 0.56 5.22 5.59
CA LEU A 63 1.60 5.70 6.50
C LEU A 63 2.19 4.50 7.24
N PHE A 64 3.48 4.60 7.54
CA PHE A 64 4.17 3.69 8.45
C PHE A 64 4.11 4.28 9.86
N ILE A 65 3.94 3.38 10.83
CA ILE A 65 3.99 3.73 12.25
C ILE A 65 5.07 2.86 12.88
N ASP A 66 6.06 3.49 13.48
CA ASP A 66 7.00 2.87 14.41
C ASP A 66 6.40 2.97 15.81
N ALA A 67 5.94 1.85 16.36
CA ALA A 67 5.25 1.84 17.64
C ALA A 67 6.13 2.23 18.82
N ALA A 68 7.45 2.02 18.72
CA ALA A 68 8.38 2.38 19.78
C ALA A 68 8.54 3.90 19.85
N GLU A 69 8.65 4.57 18.71
CA GLU A 69 8.75 6.03 18.64
C GLU A 69 7.41 6.74 18.86
N ALA A 70 6.31 6.17 18.34
CA ALA A 70 4.96 6.72 18.52
C ALA A 70 4.41 6.49 19.93
N GLY A 71 5.02 5.61 20.73
CA GLY A 71 4.57 5.25 22.07
C GLY A 71 3.24 4.47 22.11
N MET A 72 2.76 3.97 20.96
CA MET A 72 1.51 3.23 20.85
C MET A 72 1.50 2.28 19.65
N SER A 73 0.74 1.20 19.74
CA SER A 73 0.58 0.26 18.63
C SER A 73 -0.30 0.82 17.51
N ARG A 74 -0.14 0.26 16.31
CA ARG A 74 -1.01 0.56 15.15
C ARG A 74 -2.49 0.31 15.45
N ASP A 75 -2.80 -0.75 16.19
CA ASP A 75 -4.18 -1.11 16.54
C ASP A 75 -4.83 -0.06 17.43
N THR A 76 -4.07 0.50 18.37
CA THR A 76 -4.53 1.60 19.22
C THR A 76 -4.83 2.84 18.38
N VAL A 77 -3.97 3.19 17.42
CA VAL A 77 -4.22 4.30 16.48
C VAL A 77 -5.51 4.08 15.67
N VAL A 78 -5.68 2.89 15.10
CA VAL A 78 -6.89 2.53 14.34
C VAL A 78 -8.13 2.61 15.20
N LYS A 79 -8.08 2.10 16.43
CA LYS A 79 -9.21 2.14 17.36
C LYS A 79 -9.57 3.58 17.74
N ALA A 80 -8.58 4.40 18.08
CA ALA A 80 -8.79 5.80 18.45
C ALA A 80 -9.39 6.61 17.30
N LEU A 81 -8.80 6.54 16.11
CA LEU A 81 -9.27 7.30 14.95
C LEU A 81 -10.66 6.85 14.47
N LYS A 82 -10.98 5.56 14.58
CA LYS A 82 -12.35 5.08 14.31
C LYS A 82 -13.37 5.61 15.31
N ALA A 83 -13.00 5.78 16.57
CA ALA A 83 -13.89 6.37 17.58
C ALA A 83 -14.25 7.83 17.24
N GLU A 84 -13.34 8.54 16.58
CA GLU A 84 -13.55 9.90 16.02
C GLU A 84 -14.26 9.90 14.65
N GLY A 85 -14.71 8.73 14.17
CA GLY A 85 -15.41 8.61 12.88
C GLY A 85 -14.50 8.59 11.64
N VAL A 86 -13.18 8.50 11.81
CA VAL A 86 -12.24 8.44 10.69
C VAL A 86 -12.22 7.04 10.09
N SER A 87 -12.46 6.95 8.77
CA SER A 87 -12.38 5.70 8.02
C SER A 87 -10.91 5.30 7.79
N ILE A 88 -10.38 4.46 8.70
CA ILE A 88 -9.03 3.90 8.56
C ILE A 88 -9.03 2.40 8.82
N ARG A 89 -8.00 1.72 8.32
CA ARG A 89 -7.75 0.31 8.62
C ARG A 89 -6.26 0.03 8.66
N ASN A 90 -5.89 -1.05 9.35
CA ASN A 90 -4.58 -1.61 9.15
C ASN A 90 -4.44 -2.12 7.72
N PHE A 91 -3.39 -1.67 7.05
CA PHE A 91 -2.94 -2.27 5.82
C PHE A 91 -2.09 -3.50 6.16
N GLY A 92 -2.57 -4.68 5.77
CA GLY A 92 -1.86 -5.95 5.89
C GLY A 92 -1.46 -6.41 4.50
N TYR A 93 -0.18 -6.33 4.18
CA TYR A 93 0.37 -6.94 2.97
C TYR A 93 1.16 -8.18 3.39
N THR A 94 0.76 -9.34 2.90
CA THR A 94 1.60 -10.54 2.98
C THR A 94 2.67 -10.45 1.91
N VAL A 95 3.81 -11.09 2.15
CA VAL A 95 4.83 -11.19 1.11
C VAL A 95 4.48 -12.33 0.16
N SER A 96 4.27 -12.03 -1.12
CA SER A 96 3.69 -13.00 -2.07
C SER A 96 4.43 -14.34 -2.15
N HIS A 97 5.75 -14.37 -1.95
CA HIS A 97 6.52 -15.63 -1.96
C HIS A 97 6.16 -16.60 -0.81
N ARG A 98 5.36 -16.16 0.17
CA ARG A 98 4.80 -17.03 1.21
C ARG A 98 3.40 -17.54 0.90
N ASP A 99 2.78 -17.05 -0.17
CA ASP A 99 1.47 -17.53 -0.61
C ASP A 99 1.56 -19.01 -0.99
N VAL A 100 0.47 -19.74 -0.70
CA VAL A 100 0.42 -21.21 -0.83
C VAL A 100 0.74 -21.66 -2.26
N VAL A 101 0.36 -20.87 -3.27
CA VAL A 101 0.61 -21.16 -4.69
C VAL A 101 2.08 -21.42 -5.00
N TYR A 102 3.02 -20.80 -4.27
CA TYR A 102 4.45 -20.99 -4.47
C TYR A 102 5.01 -22.27 -3.81
N ARG A 103 4.18 -23.02 -3.07
CA ARG A 103 4.52 -24.28 -2.39
C ARG A 103 3.82 -25.50 -2.98
N GLU A 104 3.03 -25.30 -4.03
CA GLU A 104 2.19 -26.32 -4.66
C GLU A 104 2.84 -26.82 -5.96
N PRO A 105 3.66 -27.89 -5.92
CA PRO A 105 4.48 -28.31 -7.06
C PRO A 105 3.66 -28.69 -8.31
N GLN A 106 2.38 -29.07 -8.16
CA GLN A 106 1.50 -29.40 -9.27
C GLN A 106 1.23 -28.22 -10.22
N TRP A 107 1.42 -26.98 -9.76
CA TRP A 107 1.23 -25.77 -10.57
C TRP A 107 2.51 -25.30 -11.27
N TRP A 108 3.64 -25.98 -11.07
CA TRP A 108 4.95 -25.54 -11.57
C TRP A 108 5.67 -26.63 -12.34
N HIS A 109 6.01 -26.34 -13.59
CA HIS A 109 6.99 -27.16 -14.33
C HIS A 109 8.40 -27.03 -13.75
N HIS A 110 8.73 -25.86 -13.20
CA HIS A 110 9.96 -25.58 -12.46
C HIS A 110 9.62 -24.77 -11.20
N PRO A 111 9.63 -25.39 -10.01
CA PRO A 111 9.34 -24.69 -8.77
C PRO A 111 10.31 -23.52 -8.54
N PRO A 112 9.82 -22.34 -8.12
CA PRO A 112 10.69 -21.23 -7.81
C PRO A 112 11.52 -21.53 -6.56
N VAL A 113 12.83 -21.24 -6.62
CA VAL A 113 13.70 -21.24 -5.44
C VAL A 113 13.48 -19.93 -4.70
N ILE A 114 12.94 -20.00 -3.49
CA ILE A 114 12.58 -18.81 -2.69
C ILE A 114 13.68 -18.55 -1.67
N PRO A 115 14.41 -17.42 -1.76
CA PRO A 115 15.38 -17.04 -0.74
C PRO A 115 14.73 -16.73 0.60
N ASP A 116 15.46 -16.99 1.70
CA ASP A 116 15.00 -16.66 3.05
C ASP A 116 14.88 -15.14 3.30
N ARG A 117 15.55 -14.33 2.49
CA ARG A 117 15.53 -12.86 2.59
C ARG A 117 15.53 -12.20 1.23
N PHE A 118 14.71 -11.15 1.10
CA PHE A 118 14.68 -10.28 -0.07
C PHE A 118 15.17 -8.89 0.30
N ALA A 119 16.08 -8.33 -0.51
CA ALA A 119 16.53 -6.95 -0.36
C ALA A 119 15.32 -6.00 -0.46
N GLY A 120 15.29 -4.98 0.41
CA GLY A 120 14.22 -3.97 0.42
C GLY A 120 12.87 -4.42 1.02
N LYS A 121 12.71 -5.67 1.48
CA LYS A 121 11.46 -6.16 2.10
C LYS A 121 11.46 -6.20 3.64
N VAL A 122 12.41 -5.50 4.28
CA VAL A 122 12.58 -5.52 5.75
C VAL A 122 11.31 -5.07 6.48
N TRP A 123 10.68 -3.98 6.06
CA TRP A 123 9.44 -3.49 6.67
C TRP A 123 8.26 -4.44 6.46
N ALA A 124 8.14 -5.03 5.27
CA ALA A 124 7.10 -6.01 4.99
C ALA A 124 7.25 -7.27 5.84
N HIS A 125 8.49 -7.76 6.04
CA HIS A 125 8.74 -8.92 6.92
C HIS A 125 8.53 -8.58 8.40
N ARG A 126 8.85 -7.35 8.84
CA ARG A 126 8.60 -6.91 10.22
C ARG A 126 7.12 -6.78 10.54
N ALA A 127 6.35 -6.17 9.63
CA ALA A 127 4.90 -5.99 9.76
C ALA A 127 4.16 -7.33 9.81
N GLU A 128 4.62 -8.34 9.07
CA GLU A 128 4.00 -9.67 9.05
C GLU A 128 4.31 -10.50 10.32
N LEU A 129 5.45 -10.26 10.97
CA LEU A 129 5.85 -10.97 12.20
C LEU A 129 5.25 -10.38 13.49
N GLY A 130 4.36 -9.38 13.39
CA GLY A 130 3.80 -8.69 14.55
C GLY A 130 4.86 -7.97 15.41
N ARG A 131 6.02 -7.62 14.81
CA ARG A 131 7.15 -6.99 15.50
C ARG A 131 7.18 -5.46 15.33
N VAL A 132 6.02 -4.86 15.03
CA VAL A 132 5.78 -3.42 14.99
C VAL A 132 4.41 -3.14 15.57
#